data_AF-A0A523SAZ7-F1
#
_entry.id   AF-A0A523SAZ7-F1
#
_cell.length_a   1.000
_cell.length_b   1.000
_cell.length_c   1.000
_cell.angle_alpha   90.00
_cell.angle_beta   90.00
_cell.angle_gamma   90.00
#
_symmetry.space_group_name_H-M   'P 1'
#
loop_
_entity.id
_entity.type
_entity.pdbx_description
1 polymer ?
#
loop_
_entity_poly.entity_id
_entity_poly.type
_entity_poly.pdbx_seq_one_letter_code
_entity_poly.pdbx_strand_id
1 'polypeptide(L)'
;MRCALHPETETNLRCSKCGQFICPKCLVQTPIGARCPECAALKRLPVYDVSAVFYARAIAAGLITASVLGAIWPFIPLGGFLSLIIAAGIGYAIGEVVSLSVNRKRGLRLQVIAGTSMVVSYTIRSLLEAPHLSFVHSFLNVYVLIALALGIIIAVSRLR
;
A
#
# COMPACT_ATOMS: atom_id res chain seq x y z
N MET A 1 -23.57 22.93 35.24
CA MET A 1 -23.67 22.48 33.83
C MET A 1 -23.84 20.96 33.82
N ARG A 2 -24.45 20.36 32.79
CA ARG A 2 -24.77 18.92 32.75
C ARG A 2 -23.90 18.19 31.73
N CYS A 3 -23.59 16.93 31.98
CA CYS A 3 -22.80 16.12 31.05
C CYS A 3 -23.58 15.89 29.74
N ALA A 4 -22.88 15.97 28.60
CA ALA A 4 -23.48 15.76 27.27
C ALA A 4 -24.04 14.32 27.09
N LEU A 5 -23.41 13.33 27.71
CA LEU A 5 -23.81 11.92 27.66
C LEU A 5 -24.73 11.52 28.82
N HIS A 6 -24.66 12.21 29.95
CA HIS A 6 -25.44 11.93 31.15
C HIS A 6 -26.10 13.22 31.65
N PRO A 7 -27.27 13.60 31.09
CA PRO A 7 -27.96 14.84 31.43
C PRO A 7 -28.34 14.96 32.91
N GLU A 8 -28.46 13.83 33.61
CA GLU A 8 -28.81 13.80 35.04
C GLU A 8 -27.63 14.09 35.97
N THR A 9 -26.41 14.12 35.44
CA THR A 9 -25.21 14.39 36.23
C THR A 9 -24.71 15.81 36.01
N GLU A 10 -24.65 16.58 37.10
CA GLU A 10 -23.96 17.87 37.10
C GLU A 10 -22.45 17.68 37.10
N THR A 11 -21.75 18.47 36.30
CA THR A 11 -20.30 18.41 36.18
C THR A 11 -19.72 19.76 35.79
N ASN A 12 -18.50 20.03 36.27
CA ASN A 12 -17.67 21.16 35.86
C ASN A 12 -16.47 20.72 35.00
N LEU A 13 -16.29 19.41 34.77
CA LEU A 13 -15.21 18.91 33.93
C LEU A 13 -15.56 19.13 32.45
N ARG A 14 -14.56 19.56 31.66
CA ARG A 14 -14.68 19.79 30.23
C ARG A 14 -13.61 19.00 29.48
N CYS A 15 -13.97 18.51 28.30
CA CYS A 15 -13.00 17.90 27.39
C CYS A 15 -12.00 18.95 26.91
N SER A 16 -10.70 18.66 27.05
CA SER A 16 -9.63 19.59 26.62
C SER A 16 -9.58 19.86 25.10
N LYS A 17 -10.26 19.02 24.29
CA LYS A 17 -10.29 19.16 22.82
C LYS A 17 -11.52 19.89 22.30
N CYS A 18 -12.72 19.46 22.72
CA CYS A 18 -13.99 19.95 22.18
C CYS A 18 -14.76 20.85 23.16
N GLY A 19 -14.30 20.99 24.40
CA GLY A 19 -14.95 21.84 25.41
C GLY A 19 -16.25 21.30 25.99
N GLN A 20 -16.77 20.15 25.51
CA GLN A 20 -18.00 19.56 26.03
C GLN A 20 -17.88 19.13 27.50
N PHE A 21 -18.98 19.27 28.24
CA PHE A 21 -19.10 18.84 29.63
C PHE A 21 -19.09 17.31 29.76
N ILE A 22 -18.16 16.79 30.55
CA ILE A 22 -17.96 15.36 30.79
C ILE A 22 -18.14 15.06 32.28
N CYS A 23 -18.78 13.95 32.64
CA CYS A 23 -18.84 13.50 34.03
C CYS A 23 -17.68 12.55 34.35
N PRO A 24 -17.36 12.28 35.63
CA PRO A 24 -16.34 11.30 36.01
C PRO A 24 -16.55 9.90 35.41
N LYS A 25 -17.80 9.52 35.08
CA LYS A 25 -18.13 8.27 34.39
C LYS A 25 -17.76 8.27 32.89
N CYS A 26 -17.81 9.43 32.23
CA CYS A 26 -17.45 9.60 30.82
C CYS A 26 -15.99 10.03 30.61
N LEU A 27 -15.27 10.32 31.69
CA LEU A 27 -13.91 10.83 31.64
C LEU A 27 -12.97 9.72 31.18
N VAL A 28 -12.29 9.94 30.06
CA VAL A 28 -11.16 9.11 29.63
C VAL A 28 -9.88 9.87 29.94
N GLN A 29 -9.03 9.29 30.78
CA GLN A 29 -7.70 9.81 31.06
C GLN A 29 -6.81 9.57 29.83
N THR A 30 -6.28 10.66 29.27
CA THR A 30 -5.27 10.61 28.21
C THR A 30 -3.99 11.30 28.69
N PRO A 31 -2.84 11.13 28.02
CA PRO A 31 -1.57 11.74 28.44
C PRO A 31 -1.62 13.28 28.52
N ILE A 32 -2.61 13.89 27.86
CA ILE A 32 -2.82 15.34 27.74
C ILE A 32 -4.06 15.76 28.57
N GLY A 33 -4.46 14.93 29.55
CA GLY A 33 -5.56 15.18 30.47
C GLY A 33 -6.90 14.54 30.07
N ALA A 34 -7.98 15.06 30.64
CA ALA A 34 -9.33 14.50 30.49
C ALA A 34 -9.92 14.76 29.09
N ARG A 35 -10.34 13.69 28.42
CA ARG A 35 -11.02 13.73 27.11
C ARG A 35 -12.40 13.06 27.21
N CYS A 36 -13.34 13.52 26.39
CA CYS A 36 -14.61 12.81 26.18
C CYS A 36 -14.36 11.53 25.35
N PRO A 37 -15.24 10.51 25.42
CA PRO A 37 -15.02 9.24 24.75
C PRO A 37 -14.89 9.40 23.22
N GLU A 38 -15.61 10.34 22.61
CA GLU A 38 -15.48 10.63 21.18
C GLU A 38 -14.11 11.22 20.80
N CYS A 39 -13.57 12.09 21.64
CA CYS A 39 -12.26 12.71 21.41
C CYS A 39 -11.08 11.82 21.84
N ALA A 40 -11.33 10.87 22.74
CA ALA A 40 -10.38 9.87 23.19
C ALA A 40 -10.32 8.66 22.25
N ALA A 41 -11.42 8.36 21.55
CA ALA A 41 -11.43 7.34 20.51
C ALA A 41 -10.38 7.70 19.44
N LEU A 42 -9.38 6.82 19.28
CA LEU A 42 -8.43 6.93 18.18
C LEU A 42 -9.20 6.72 16.87
N LYS A 43 -9.59 7.82 16.21
CA LYS A 43 -10.00 7.74 14.80
C LYS A 43 -8.82 7.16 14.02
N ARG A 44 -9.11 6.17 13.16
CA ARG A 44 -8.10 5.61 12.25
C ARG A 44 -7.46 6.76 11.49
N LEU A 45 -6.12 6.76 11.41
CA LEU A 45 -5.38 7.80 10.71
C LEU A 45 -5.95 7.96 9.28
N PRO A 46 -6.26 9.19 8.82
CA PRO A 46 -6.84 9.46 7.48
C PRO A 46 -5.95 9.03 6.31
N VAL A 47 -4.74 8.55 6.60
CA VAL A 47 -3.85 7.86 5.64
C VAL A 47 -4.47 6.54 5.14
N TYR A 48 -5.32 5.88 5.94
CA TYR A 48 -5.96 4.60 5.59
C TYR A 48 -7.32 4.72 4.91
N ASP A 49 -7.89 5.93 4.80
CA ASP A 49 -9.08 6.18 3.97
C ASP A 49 -8.66 6.38 2.51
N VAL A 50 -8.48 5.24 1.85
CA VAL A 50 -8.28 5.13 0.41
C VAL A 50 -9.66 4.88 -0.23
N SER A 51 -10.21 5.92 -0.86
CA SER A 51 -11.44 5.82 -1.62
C SER A 51 -11.27 4.87 -2.82
N ALA A 52 -12.37 4.28 -3.28
CA ALA A 52 -12.38 3.33 -4.41
C ALA A 52 -11.73 3.92 -5.69
N VAL A 53 -11.79 5.24 -5.88
CA VAL A 53 -11.17 5.94 -7.01
C VAL A 53 -9.64 5.82 -6.98
N PHE A 54 -9.01 5.90 -5.80
CA PHE A 54 -7.56 5.73 -5.69
C PHE A 54 -7.15 4.28 -5.99
N TYR A 55 -7.97 3.29 -5.65
CA TYR A 55 -7.72 1.90 -6.03
C TYR A 55 -7.79 1.68 -7.53
N ALA A 56 -8.82 2.21 -8.20
CA ALA A 56 -8.94 2.11 -9.65
C ALA A 56 -7.74 2.75 -10.37
N ARG A 57 -7.28 3.92 -9.90
CA ARG A 57 -6.08 4.58 -10.42
C ARG A 57 -4.81 3.76 -10.20
N ALA A 58 -4.63 3.17 -9.01
CA ALA A 58 -3.50 2.31 -8.71
C ALA A 58 -3.44 1.07 -9.62
N ILE A 59 -4.59 0.42 -9.84
CA ILE A 59 -4.68 -0.76 -10.72
C ILE A 59 -4.37 -0.37 -12.16
N ALA A 60 -4.97 0.71 -12.67
CA ALA A 60 -4.71 1.17 -14.03
C ALA A 60 -3.24 1.53 -14.24
N ALA A 61 -2.65 2.31 -13.33
CA ALA A 61 -1.25 2.70 -13.40
C ALA A 61 -0.29 1.49 -13.28
N GLY A 62 -0.60 0.55 -12.39
CA GLY A 62 0.16 -0.69 -12.21
C GLY A 62 0.12 -1.58 -13.46
N LEU A 63 -1.05 -1.78 -14.06
CA LEU A 63 -1.21 -2.58 -15.28
C LEU A 63 -0.51 -1.95 -16.49
N ILE A 64 -0.61 -0.63 -16.66
CA ILE A 64 0.05 0.08 -17.76
C ILE A 64 1.57 -0.06 -17.61
N THR A 65 2.11 0.23 -16.44
CA THR A 65 3.56 0.11 -16.20
C THR A 65 4.05 -1.32 -16.29
N ALA A 66 3.33 -2.28 -15.72
CA ALA A 66 3.66 -3.70 -15.81
C ALA A 66 3.71 -4.19 -17.26
N SER A 67 2.74 -3.78 -18.08
CA SER A 67 2.67 -4.16 -19.50
C SER A 67 3.80 -3.55 -20.32
N VAL A 68 4.07 -2.26 -20.13
CA VAL A 68 5.17 -1.56 -20.84
C VAL A 68 6.52 -2.13 -20.45
N LEU A 69 6.80 -2.26 -19.15
CA LEU A 69 8.09 -2.78 -18.67
C LEU A 69 8.26 -4.26 -18.98
N GLY A 70 7.19 -5.05 -18.91
CA GLY A 70 7.19 -6.47 -19.27
C GLY A 70 7.44 -6.70 -20.77
N ALA A 71 6.96 -5.82 -21.64
CA ALA A 71 7.21 -5.87 -23.07
C ALA A 71 8.61 -5.41 -23.46
N ILE A 72 9.21 -4.46 -22.72
CA ILE A 72 10.56 -3.93 -23.00
C ILE A 72 11.65 -4.89 -22.52
N TRP A 73 11.42 -5.60 -21.41
CA TRP A 73 12.44 -6.44 -20.77
C TRP A 73 13.11 -7.47 -21.71
N PRO A 74 12.40 -8.22 -22.56
CA PRO A 74 13.01 -9.20 -23.47
C PRO A 74 13.98 -8.60 -24.50
N PHE A 75 13.82 -7.31 -24.85
CA PHE A 75 14.68 -6.64 -25.82
C PHE A 75 16.05 -6.25 -25.26
N ILE A 76 16.28 -6.47 -23.97
CA ILE A 76 17.51 -6.14 -23.28
C ILE A 76 18.33 -7.44 -23.14
N PRO A 77 19.36 -7.68 -23.99
CA PRO A 77 20.13 -8.93 -24.01
C PRO A 77 21.16 -8.99 -22.87
N LEU A 78 20.71 -8.71 -21.64
CA LEU A 78 21.52 -8.73 -20.42
C LEU A 78 21.17 -10.00 -19.63
N GLY A 79 21.91 -11.07 -19.91
CA GLY A 79 21.80 -12.34 -19.20
C GLY A 79 22.50 -12.33 -17.83
N GLY A 80 22.18 -13.31 -16.98
CA GLY A 80 22.84 -13.51 -15.69
C GLY A 80 22.62 -12.37 -14.69
N PHE A 81 23.63 -12.05 -13.87
CA PHE A 81 23.57 -11.12 -12.72
C PHE A 81 22.84 -9.79 -13.00
N LEU A 82 23.04 -9.24 -14.20
CA LEU A 82 22.44 -7.96 -14.62
C LEU A 82 20.91 -8.00 -14.70
N SER A 83 20.32 -9.17 -14.96
CA SER A 83 18.86 -9.34 -14.97
C SER A 83 18.23 -9.14 -13.58
N LEU A 84 18.97 -9.35 -12.47
CA LEU A 84 18.49 -9.02 -11.12
C LEU A 84 18.42 -7.50 -10.91
N ILE A 85 19.40 -6.76 -11.41
CA ILE A 85 19.43 -5.30 -11.34
C ILE A 85 18.24 -4.71 -12.13
N ILE A 86 17.95 -5.28 -13.30
CA ILE A 86 16.80 -4.89 -14.11
C ILE A 86 15.49 -5.22 -13.37
N ALA A 87 15.37 -6.41 -12.78
CA ALA A 87 14.19 -6.78 -11.99
C ALA A 87 13.97 -5.85 -10.80
N ALA A 88 15.05 -5.48 -10.10
CA ALA A 88 15.00 -4.51 -9.02
C ALA A 88 14.57 -3.12 -9.50
N GLY A 89 15.10 -2.67 -10.65
CA GLY A 89 14.73 -1.40 -11.28
C GLY A 89 13.27 -1.37 -11.72
N ILE A 90 12.75 -2.46 -12.28
CA ILE A 90 11.35 -2.60 -12.68
C ILE A 90 10.43 -2.61 -11.45
N GLY A 91 10.79 -3.36 -10.40
CA GLY A 91 10.07 -3.33 -9.12
C GLY A 91 10.03 -1.93 -8.50
N TYR A 92 11.15 -1.20 -8.57
CA TYR A 92 11.21 0.19 -8.12
C TYR A 92 10.29 1.11 -8.95
N ALA A 93 10.35 1.01 -10.28
CA ALA A 93 9.55 1.83 -11.17
C ALA A 93 8.04 1.60 -10.97
N ILE A 94 7.61 0.33 -10.88
CA ILE A 94 6.21 -0.04 -10.62
C ILE A 94 5.77 0.50 -9.25
N GLY A 95 6.57 0.31 -8.20
CA GLY A 95 6.26 0.82 -6.86
C GLY A 95 6.13 2.35 -6.83
N GLU A 96 7.03 3.08 -7.50
CA GLU A 96 7.00 4.54 -7.55
C GLU A 96 5.80 5.06 -8.34
N VAL A 97 5.49 4.49 -9.52
CA VAL A 97 4.33 4.92 -10.32
C VAL A 97 3.01 4.65 -9.62
N VAL A 98 2.87 3.49 -8.97
CA VAL A 98 1.68 3.18 -8.16
C VAL A 98 1.55 4.16 -7.00
N SER A 99 2.66 4.49 -6.31
CA SER A 99 2.68 5.46 -5.22
C SER A 99 2.28 6.88 -5.67
N LEU A 100 2.83 7.35 -6.80
CA LEU A 100 2.51 8.66 -7.36
C LEU A 100 1.04 8.75 -7.79
N SER A 101 0.48 7.66 -8.32
CA SER A 101 -0.92 7.59 -8.78
C SER A 101 -1.96 7.73 -7.66
N VAL A 102 -1.57 7.42 -6.42
CA VAL A 102 -2.43 7.51 -5.23
C VAL A 102 -2.01 8.62 -4.27
N ASN A 103 -1.22 9.59 -4.75
CA ASN A 103 -0.72 10.71 -3.95
C ASN A 103 0.03 10.27 -2.68
N ARG A 104 0.92 9.26 -2.82
CA ARG A 104 1.74 8.70 -1.74
C ARG A 104 0.96 8.18 -0.51
N LYS A 105 -0.32 7.81 -0.69
CA LYS A 105 -1.09 7.09 0.34
C LYS A 105 -0.49 5.70 0.58
N ARG A 106 -0.55 5.23 1.83
CA ARG A 106 0.06 3.96 2.27
C ARG A 106 -1.02 3.01 2.76
N GLY A 107 -0.92 1.73 2.39
CA GLY A 107 -1.89 0.74 2.81
C GLY A 107 -1.58 -0.67 2.30
N LEU A 108 -1.99 -1.67 3.07
CA LEU A 108 -1.70 -3.09 2.79
C LEU A 108 -2.31 -3.55 1.46
N ARG A 109 -3.50 -3.04 1.11
CA ARG A 109 -4.14 -3.32 -0.19
C ARG A 109 -3.39 -2.70 -1.38
N LEU A 110 -2.72 -1.56 -1.20
CA LEU A 110 -1.87 -0.96 -2.26
C LEU A 110 -0.60 -1.79 -2.48
N GLN A 111 -0.03 -2.36 -1.42
CA GLN A 111 1.09 -3.30 -1.51
C GLN A 111 0.71 -4.55 -2.30
N VAL A 112 -0.49 -5.09 -2.08
CA VAL A 112 -1.01 -6.21 -2.87
C VAL A 112 -1.10 -5.84 -4.35
N ILE A 113 -1.61 -4.65 -4.69
CA ILE A 113 -1.73 -4.20 -6.10
C ILE A 113 -0.35 -4.08 -6.77
N ALA A 114 0.64 -3.50 -6.08
CA ALA A 114 1.99 -3.39 -6.61
C ALA A 114 2.65 -4.77 -6.79
N GLY A 115 2.47 -5.67 -5.83
CA GLY A 115 2.93 -7.06 -5.93
C GLY A 115 2.29 -7.80 -7.10
N THR A 116 0.96 -7.70 -7.28
CA THR A 116 0.27 -8.31 -8.42
C THR A 116 0.71 -7.72 -9.75
N SER A 117 1.00 -6.42 -9.80
CA SER A 117 1.50 -5.76 -11.02
C SER A 117 2.88 -6.27 -11.41
N MET A 118 3.76 -6.53 -10.44
CA MET A 118 5.07 -7.14 -10.70
C MET A 118 4.93 -8.56 -11.28
N VAL A 119 4.00 -9.36 -10.75
CA VAL A 119 3.69 -10.69 -11.29
C VAL A 119 3.19 -10.59 -12.72
N VAL A 120 2.27 -9.65 -13.01
CA VAL A 120 1.77 -9.42 -14.38
C VAL A 120 2.88 -8.99 -15.34
N SER A 121 3.82 -8.16 -14.90
CA SER A 121 4.97 -7.78 -15.73
C SER A 121 5.82 -9.00 -16.11
N TYR A 122 6.03 -9.90 -15.16
CA TYR A 122 6.77 -11.15 -15.39
C TYR A 122 6.05 -12.14 -16.28
N THR A 123 4.72 -12.26 -16.14
CA THR A 123 3.94 -13.14 -17.03
C THR A 123 3.96 -12.64 -18.47
N ILE A 124 3.88 -11.32 -18.68
CA ILE A 124 3.99 -10.71 -20.02
C ILE A 124 5.36 -10.96 -20.63
N ARG A 125 6.43 -10.76 -19.86
CA ARG A 125 7.80 -11.09 -20.31
C ARG A 125 7.88 -12.56 -20.73
N SER A 126 7.41 -13.47 -19.89
CA SER A 126 7.49 -14.91 -20.14
C SER A 126 6.62 -15.35 -21.34
N LEU A 127 5.56 -14.62 -21.66
CA LEU A 127 4.70 -14.87 -22.82
C LEU A 127 5.36 -14.40 -24.13
N LEU A 128 6.09 -13.28 -24.11
CA LEU A 128 6.82 -12.78 -25.28
C LEU A 128 8.08 -13.61 -25.60
N GLU A 129 8.75 -14.13 -24.58
CA GLU A 129 10.07 -14.79 -24.74
C GLU A 129 9.95 -16.25 -25.24
N ALA A 130 8.79 -16.92 -25.12
CA ALA A 130 8.65 -18.31 -25.56
C ALA A 130 7.20 -18.76 -25.86
N PRO A 131 6.90 -19.34 -27.05
CA PRO A 131 5.64 -20.00 -27.30
C PRO A 131 5.65 -21.43 -26.70
N HIS A 132 4.95 -21.58 -25.58
CA HIS A 132 4.37 -22.79 -25.01
C HIS A 132 5.23 -23.96 -24.49
N LEU A 133 6.42 -24.31 -25.03
CA LEU A 133 7.16 -25.51 -24.56
C LEU A 133 8.30 -25.23 -23.57
N SER A 134 8.90 -24.04 -23.59
CA SER A 134 9.96 -23.60 -22.65
C SER A 134 9.45 -22.67 -21.54
N PHE A 135 8.15 -22.37 -21.51
CA PHE A 135 7.52 -21.53 -20.49
C PHE A 135 7.77 -22.07 -19.08
N VAL A 136 7.56 -23.38 -18.86
CA VAL A 136 7.72 -24.02 -17.56
C VAL A 136 9.17 -23.99 -17.07
N HIS A 137 10.14 -24.17 -17.98
CA HIS A 137 11.57 -24.14 -17.65
C HIS A 137 12.10 -22.72 -17.38
N SER A 138 11.59 -21.72 -18.10
CA SER A 138 11.92 -20.31 -17.85
C SER A 138 11.29 -19.81 -16.54
N PHE A 139 10.07 -20.25 -16.24
CA PHE A 139 9.34 -19.88 -15.01
C PHE A 139 9.91 -20.56 -13.75
N LEU A 140 10.36 -21.82 -13.86
CA LEU A 140 11.00 -22.57 -12.76
C LEU A 140 12.50 -22.30 -12.63
N ASN A 141 13.08 -21.42 -13.46
CA ASN A 141 14.46 -21.03 -13.30
C ASN A 141 14.61 -20.32 -11.94
N VAL A 142 15.47 -20.85 -11.07
CA VAL A 142 15.74 -20.31 -9.72
C VAL A 142 16.05 -18.80 -9.80
N TYR A 143 16.71 -18.39 -10.88
CA TYR A 143 17.05 -17.01 -11.16
C TYR A 143 15.83 -16.09 -11.32
N VAL A 144 14.78 -16.57 -11.98
CA VAL A 144 13.53 -15.83 -12.22
C VAL A 144 12.72 -15.70 -10.93
N LEU A 145 12.67 -16.76 -10.12
CA LEU A 145 11.98 -16.73 -8.83
C LEU A 145 12.64 -15.75 -7.85
N ILE A 146 13.98 -15.73 -7.80
CA ILE A 146 14.73 -14.76 -6.97
C ILE A 146 14.47 -13.33 -7.44
N ALA A 147 14.51 -13.10 -8.76
CA ALA A 147 14.28 -11.79 -9.34
C ALA A 147 12.84 -11.28 -9.13
N LEU A 148 11.84 -12.14 -9.25
CA LEU A 148 10.43 -11.83 -8.93
C LEU A 148 10.27 -11.51 -7.44
N ALA A 149 10.85 -12.33 -6.56
CA ALA A 149 10.78 -12.10 -5.11
C ALA A 149 11.42 -10.76 -4.72
N LEU A 150 12.62 -10.45 -5.24
CA LEU A 150 13.28 -9.16 -5.03
C LEU A 150 12.45 -7.99 -5.57
N GLY A 151 11.90 -8.12 -6.77
CA GLY A 151 11.05 -7.09 -7.36
C GLY A 151 9.79 -6.82 -6.54
N ILE A 152 9.13 -7.87 -6.04
CA ILE A 152 7.98 -7.74 -5.14
C ILE A 152 8.39 -7.06 -3.82
N ILE A 153 9.50 -7.48 -3.20
CA ILE A 153 9.98 -6.88 -1.95
C ILE A 153 10.26 -5.38 -2.14
N ILE A 154 10.92 -5.01 -3.23
CA ILE A 154 11.24 -3.61 -3.52
C ILE A 154 9.97 -2.81 -3.77
N ALA A 155 9.04 -3.31 -4.60
CA ALA A 155 7.77 -2.66 -4.88
C ALA A 155 6.92 -2.46 -3.61
N VAL A 156 6.86 -3.47 -2.74
CA VAL A 156 6.11 -3.44 -1.48
C VAL A 156 6.77 -2.55 -0.44
N SER A 157 8.10 -2.59 -0.32
CA SER A 157 8.83 -1.79 0.68
C SER A 157 8.65 -0.29 0.48
N ARG A 158 8.45 0.15 -0.77
CA ARG A 158 8.18 1.54 -1.13
C ARG A 158 6.80 2.04 -0.69
N LEU A 159 5.84 1.13 -0.51
CA LEU A 159 4.44 1.42 -0.16
C LEU A 159 4.12 1.13 1.32
N ARG A 160 5.14 0.88 2.14
CA ARG A 160 5.03 0.66 3.59
C ARG A 160 5.11 1.94 4.40
#